data_AF-A0A8T4DZD9-F1
#
_entry.id   AF-A0A8T4DZD9-F1
#
_cell.length_a   1.000
_cell.length_b   1.000
_cell.length_c   1.000
_cell.angle_alpha   90.00
_cell.angle_beta   90.00
_cell.angle_gamma   90.00
#
_symmetry.space_group_name_H-M   'P 1'
#
loop_
_entity.id
_entity.type
_entity.pdbx_description
1 polymer ?
#
loop_
_entity_poly.entity_id
_entity_poly.type
_entity_poly.pdbx_seq_one_letter_code
_entity_poly.pdbx_strand_id
1 'polypeptide(L)'
;MADGFSLLIQNMQNLGFFQFLFPFLLALAIIYGLLAWALKEQLPKSARGVIALIFAFFVMLYSSWNTMVVQFFTQISGTWLIVASGILFVVILLAMTGFNVSDLMADSKSKWITVLLVVFIGAVIFMGAGGGLFLALPISSEFWTIIFFVIILAIVVFWFGQEGGGAAAPTKEKT
;
A
#
# COMPACT_ATOMS: atom_id res chain seq x y z
N MET A 1 12.54 -22.75 0.22
CA MET A 1 11.36 -23.03 -0.64
C MET A 1 10.95 -21.70 -1.24
N ALA A 2 10.82 -21.59 -2.57
CA ALA A 2 10.21 -20.40 -3.16
C ALA A 2 8.76 -20.34 -2.67
N ASP A 3 8.37 -19.24 -2.04
CA ASP A 3 6.98 -18.95 -1.73
C ASP A 3 6.17 -18.90 -3.03
N GLY A 4 4.92 -19.38 -2.99
CA GLY A 4 4.07 -19.46 -4.19
C GLY A 4 3.89 -18.11 -4.89
N PHE A 5 4.04 -17.00 -4.14
CA PHE A 5 4.02 -15.65 -4.68
C PHE A 5 5.28 -15.34 -5.51
N SER A 6 6.49 -15.60 -5.02
CA SER A 6 7.71 -15.46 -5.83
C SER A 6 7.68 -16.29 -7.11
N LEU A 7 7.10 -17.50 -7.07
CA LEU A 7 6.94 -18.34 -8.27
C LEU A 7 5.97 -17.71 -9.27
N LEU A 8 4.86 -17.13 -8.81
CA LEU A 8 3.90 -16.42 -9.65
C LEU A 8 4.55 -15.19 -10.31
N ILE A 9 5.30 -14.39 -9.56
CA ILE A 9 5.99 -13.21 -10.08
C ILE A 9 7.06 -13.62 -11.11
N GLN A 10 7.84 -14.67 -10.84
CA GLN A 10 8.79 -15.21 -11.81
C GLN A 10 8.09 -15.68 -13.10
N ASN A 11 6.97 -16.38 -12.98
CA ASN A 11 6.21 -16.83 -14.15
C ASN A 11 5.67 -15.64 -14.96
N MET A 12 5.15 -14.60 -14.29
CA MET A 12 4.71 -13.37 -14.96
C MET A 12 5.86 -12.66 -15.67
N GLN A 13 7.04 -12.59 -15.03
CA GLN A 13 8.24 -12.03 -15.64
C GLN A 13 8.70 -12.85 -16.85
N ASN A 14 8.72 -14.18 -16.75
CA ASN A 14 9.10 -15.08 -17.83
C ASN A 14 8.15 -15.03 -19.03
N LEU A 15 6.86 -14.76 -18.79
CA LEU A 15 5.87 -14.51 -19.83
C LEU A 15 5.97 -13.11 -20.43
N GLY A 16 6.93 -12.29 -19.98
CA GLY A 16 7.13 -10.93 -20.46
C GLY A 16 6.01 -9.97 -20.05
N PHE A 17 5.25 -10.27 -19.00
CA PHE A 17 4.14 -9.42 -18.53
C PHE A 17 4.60 -7.98 -18.32
N PHE A 18 5.71 -7.77 -17.61
CA PHE A 18 6.24 -6.44 -17.30
C PHE A 18 6.96 -5.77 -18.49
N GLN A 19 7.39 -6.57 -19.47
CA GLN A 19 8.05 -6.09 -20.68
C GLN A 19 7.03 -5.66 -21.76
N PHE A 20 5.90 -6.35 -21.86
CA PHE A 20 4.93 -6.15 -22.95
C PHE A 20 3.57 -5.70 -22.43
N LEU A 21 2.94 -6.50 -21.55
CA LEU A 21 1.54 -6.31 -21.20
C LEU A 21 1.33 -5.10 -20.27
N PHE A 22 2.22 -4.88 -19.30
CA PHE A 22 2.09 -3.79 -18.34
C PHE A 22 2.25 -2.40 -18.99
N PRO A 23 3.30 -2.12 -19.79
CA PRO A 23 3.43 -0.83 -20.49
C PRO A 23 2.27 -0.56 -21.44
N PHE A 24 1.75 -1.61 -22.10
CA PHE A 24 0.57 -1.52 -22.95
C PHE A 24 -0.67 -1.08 -22.17
N LEU A 25 -1.01 -1.80 -21.10
CA LEU A 25 -2.21 -1.50 -20.31
C LEU A 25 -2.12 -0.10 -19.68
N LEU A 26 -0.94 0.29 -19.21
CA LEU A 26 -0.71 1.60 -18.63
C LEU A 26 -0.89 2.72 -19.67
N ALA A 27 -0.26 2.58 -20.84
CA ALA A 27 -0.42 3.55 -21.93
C ALA A 27 -1.86 3.63 -22.42
N LEU A 28 -2.53 2.48 -22.57
CA LEU A 28 -3.94 2.41 -22.95
C LEU A 28 -4.81 3.19 -21.95
N ALA A 29 -4.66 2.93 -20.65
CA ALA A 29 -5.44 3.57 -19.61
C ALA A 29 -5.21 5.08 -19.55
N ILE A 30 -3.94 5.52 -19.58
CA ILE A 30 -3.58 6.94 -19.51
C ILE A 30 -4.08 7.69 -20.74
N ILE A 31 -3.80 7.18 -21.95
CA ILE A 31 -4.15 7.86 -23.20
C ILE A 31 -5.67 7.87 -23.38
N TYR A 32 -6.34 6.74 -23.11
CA TYR A 32 -7.80 6.72 -23.15
C TYR A 32 -8.41 7.68 -22.13
N GLY A 33 -7.91 7.69 -20.89
CA GLY A 33 -8.37 8.61 -19.84
C GLY A 33 -8.19 10.08 -20.24
N LEU A 34 -7.02 10.42 -20.81
CA LEU A 34 -6.71 11.78 -21.27
C LEU A 34 -7.63 12.18 -22.44
N LEU A 35 -7.80 11.32 -23.44
CA LEU A 35 -8.73 11.57 -24.56
C LEU A 35 -10.18 11.65 -24.09
N ALA A 36 -10.54 10.85 -23.08
CA ALA A 36 -11.87 10.85 -22.50
C ALA A 36 -12.18 12.12 -21.72
N TRP A 37 -11.16 12.75 -21.14
CA TRP A 37 -11.26 14.01 -20.42
C TRP A 37 -11.18 15.23 -21.36
N ALA A 38 -10.17 15.29 -22.23
CA ALA A 38 -9.88 16.45 -23.06
C ALA A 38 -10.69 16.54 -24.36
N LEU A 39 -10.94 15.40 -25.03
CA LEU A 39 -11.50 15.36 -26.39
C LEU A 39 -12.87 14.69 -26.46
N LYS A 40 -13.62 14.69 -25.35
CA LYS A 40 -14.91 13.99 -25.26
C LYS A 40 -15.98 14.47 -26.25
N GLU A 41 -15.94 15.75 -26.62
CA GLU A 41 -16.91 16.40 -27.52
C GLU A 41 -16.48 16.30 -28.98
N GLN A 42 -15.17 16.18 -29.23
CA GLN A 42 -14.59 16.15 -30.56
C GLN A 42 -14.53 14.73 -31.12
N LEU A 43 -14.45 13.71 -30.26
CA LEU A 43 -14.26 12.33 -30.67
C LEU A 43 -15.29 11.37 -30.03
N PRO A 44 -15.95 10.52 -30.83
CA PRO A 44 -16.81 9.48 -30.28
C PRO A 44 -15.99 8.49 -29.44
N LYS A 45 -16.64 7.79 -28.51
CA LYS A 45 -15.99 6.87 -27.56
C LYS A 45 -15.17 5.78 -28.27
N SER A 46 -15.68 5.26 -29.38
CA SER A 46 -15.00 4.26 -30.22
C SER A 46 -13.68 4.77 -30.77
N ALA A 47 -13.66 5.99 -31.35
CA ALA A 47 -12.45 6.60 -31.89
C ALA A 47 -11.39 6.82 -30.80
N ARG A 48 -11.79 7.32 -29.62
CA ARG A 48 -10.87 7.49 -28.48
C ARG A 48 -10.24 6.16 -28.04
N GLY A 49 -11.04 5.09 -28.00
CA GLY A 49 -10.57 3.74 -27.69
C GLY A 49 -9.55 3.23 -28.71
N VAL A 50 -9.85 3.37 -30.01
CA VAL A 50 -8.96 2.94 -31.09
C VAL A 50 -7.65 3.73 -31.09
N ILE A 51 -7.69 5.04 -30.91
CA ILE A 51 -6.49 5.89 -30.83
C ILE A 51 -5.62 5.45 -29.64
N ALA A 52 -6.21 5.32 -28.45
CA ALA A 52 -5.48 4.87 -27.28
C ALA A 52 -4.87 3.47 -27.46
N LEU A 53 -5.59 2.56 -28.12
CA LEU A 53 -5.11 1.21 -28.43
C LEU A 53 -3.91 1.23 -29.37
N ILE A 54 -3.94 2.03 -30.43
CA ILE A 54 -2.82 2.19 -31.37
C ILE A 54 -1.58 2.69 -30.61
N PHE A 55 -1.73 3.76 -29.82
CA PHE A 55 -0.62 4.27 -29.02
C PHE A 55 -0.10 3.25 -28.00
N ALA A 56 -0.99 2.48 -27.36
CA ALA A 56 -0.59 1.44 -26.43
C ALA A 56 0.29 0.36 -27.09
N PHE A 57 -0.02 -0.03 -28.33
CA PHE A 57 0.82 -0.94 -29.11
C PHE A 57 2.19 -0.33 -29.46
N PHE A 58 2.24 0.96 -29.80
CA PHE A 58 3.51 1.66 -30.03
C PHE A 58 4.37 1.70 -28.76
N VAL A 59 3.75 2.01 -27.60
CA VAL A 59 4.46 2.02 -26.31
C VAL A 59 4.92 0.62 -25.93
N MET A 60 4.11 -0.41 -26.15
CA MET A 60 4.51 -1.81 -25.95
C MET A 60 5.78 -2.13 -26.75
N LEU A 61 5.74 -1.88 -28.07
CA LEU A 61 6.86 -2.18 -28.95
C LEU A 61 8.11 -1.41 -28.52
N TYR A 62 7.98 -0.09 -28.31
CA TYR A 62 9.08 0.76 -27.87
C TYR A 62 9.69 0.30 -26.54
N SER A 63 8.84 0.01 -25.55
CA SER A 63 9.29 -0.45 -24.23
C SER A 63 10.05 -1.77 -24.31
N SER A 64 9.61 -2.70 -25.17
CA SER A 64 10.25 -4.01 -25.29
C SER A 64 11.64 -3.98 -25.94
N TRP A 65 11.95 -2.94 -26.71
CA TRP A 65 13.26 -2.75 -27.37
C TRP A 65 14.22 -1.90 -26.53
N ASN A 66 13.73 -1.23 -25.49
CA ASN A 66 14.53 -0.34 -24.67
C ASN A 66 14.71 -0.91 -23.25
N THR A 67 15.88 -1.50 -23.01
CA THR A 67 16.24 -2.14 -21.73
C THR A 67 16.04 -1.23 -20.51
N MET A 68 16.29 0.08 -20.66
CA MET A 68 16.11 1.05 -19.56
C MET A 68 14.64 1.19 -19.18
N VAL A 69 13.74 1.16 -20.16
CA VAL A 69 12.29 1.25 -19.94
C VAL A 69 11.75 -0.03 -19.31
N VAL A 70 12.24 -1.20 -19.74
CA VAL A 70 11.89 -2.49 -19.12
C VAL A 70 12.34 -2.54 -17.66
N GLN A 71 13.56 -2.11 -17.36
CA GLN A 71 14.06 -2.05 -15.98
C GLN A 71 13.24 -1.08 -15.13
N PHE A 72 12.92 0.10 -15.66
CA PHE A 72 12.04 1.05 -14.99
C PHE A 72 10.67 0.43 -14.67
N PHE A 73 10.00 -0.20 -15.64
CA PHE A 73 8.69 -0.82 -15.38
C PHE A 73 8.76 -2.02 -14.44
N THR A 74 9.83 -2.82 -14.49
CA THR A 74 10.02 -3.95 -13.57
C THR A 74 10.25 -3.45 -12.14
N GLN A 75 11.07 -2.42 -11.98
CA GLN A 75 11.26 -1.76 -10.68
C GLN A 75 9.97 -1.09 -10.22
N ILE A 76 9.20 -0.47 -11.12
CA ILE A 76 7.97 0.17 -10.72
C ILE A 76 6.91 -0.85 -10.30
N SER A 77 6.66 -1.85 -11.12
CA SER A 77 5.62 -2.83 -10.88
C SER A 77 5.90 -3.74 -9.69
N GLY A 78 7.16 -4.03 -9.36
CA GLY A 78 7.51 -4.72 -8.13
C GLY A 78 7.48 -3.79 -6.93
N THR A 79 8.32 -2.75 -6.97
CA THR A 79 8.61 -1.92 -5.80
C THR A 79 7.47 -0.97 -5.46
N TRP A 80 6.86 -0.29 -6.44
CA TRP A 80 5.72 0.58 -6.15
C TRP A 80 4.45 -0.20 -5.83
N LEU A 81 4.28 -1.43 -6.30
CA LEU A 81 3.14 -2.24 -5.90
C LEU A 81 3.24 -2.68 -4.44
N ILE A 82 4.46 -2.98 -3.97
CA ILE A 82 4.74 -3.21 -2.55
C ILE A 82 4.47 -1.93 -1.74
N VAL A 83 4.96 -0.77 -2.18
CA VAL A 83 4.69 0.50 -1.49
C VAL A 83 3.19 0.85 -1.50
N ALA A 84 2.51 0.70 -2.63
CA ALA A 84 1.10 0.98 -2.78
C ALA A 84 0.22 0.03 -1.95
N SER A 85 0.59 -1.25 -1.85
CA SER A 85 -0.12 -2.20 -0.99
C SER A 85 0.10 -1.89 0.49
N GLY A 86 1.30 -1.42 0.88
CA GLY A 86 1.57 -0.90 2.21
C GLY A 86 0.71 0.33 2.55
N ILE A 87 0.65 1.30 1.63
CA ILE A 87 -0.21 2.49 1.80
C ILE A 87 -1.68 2.06 1.88
N LEU A 88 -2.14 1.18 0.99
CA LEU A 88 -3.51 0.68 0.98
C LEU A 88 -3.85 -0.03 2.30
N PHE A 89 -2.94 -0.82 2.85
CA PHE A 89 -3.09 -1.47 4.15
C PHE A 89 -3.27 -0.44 5.28
N VAL A 90 -2.43 0.60 5.31
CA VAL A 90 -2.59 1.69 6.30
C VAL A 90 -3.93 2.41 6.14
N VAL A 91 -4.36 2.67 4.89
CA VAL A 91 -5.66 3.28 4.61
C VAL A 91 -6.82 2.39 5.11
N ILE A 92 -6.73 1.07 4.95
CA ILE A 92 -7.73 0.13 5.47
C ILE A 92 -7.76 0.18 7.01
N LEU A 93 -6.60 0.20 7.68
CA LEU A 93 -6.55 0.32 9.14
C LEU A 93 -7.17 1.64 9.62
N LEU A 94 -6.88 2.75 8.95
CA LEU A 94 -7.50 4.05 9.25
C LEU A 94 -9.02 4.01 9.07
N ALA A 95 -9.49 3.42 7.97
CA ALA A 95 -10.92 3.24 7.71
C ALA A 95 -11.60 2.38 8.80
N MET A 96 -10.94 1.30 9.25
CA MET A 96 -11.44 0.43 10.33
C MET A 96 -11.56 1.15 11.68
N THR A 97 -10.71 2.14 11.95
CA THR A 97 -10.80 2.98 13.15
C THR A 97 -11.91 4.05 13.08
N GLY A 98 -12.68 4.07 11.98
CA GLY A 98 -13.76 5.05 11.77
C GLY A 98 -13.26 6.43 11.34
N PHE A 99 -12.00 6.54 10.92
CA PHE A 99 -11.39 7.79 10.49
C PHE A 99 -11.78 8.09 9.03
N ASN A 100 -12.48 9.20 8.79
CA ASN A 100 -12.78 9.63 7.42
C ASN A 100 -11.63 10.45 6.85
N VAL A 101 -11.31 10.27 5.57
CA VAL A 101 -10.24 11.02 4.88
C VAL A 101 -10.52 12.54 4.90
N SER A 102 -11.79 12.95 4.99
CA SER A 102 -12.20 14.35 5.17
C SER A 102 -11.77 14.95 6.51
N ASP A 103 -11.54 14.13 7.54
CA ASP A 103 -11.04 14.56 8.85
C ASP A 103 -9.54 14.88 8.86
N LEU A 104 -8.77 14.42 7.86
CA LEU A 104 -7.35 14.79 7.69
C LEU A 104 -7.18 16.28 7.35
N MET A 105 -8.23 16.92 6.82
CA MET A 105 -8.24 18.35 6.52
C MET A 105 -8.75 19.22 7.68
N ALA A 106 -9.22 18.60 8.77
CA ALA A 106 -9.69 19.31 9.96
C ALA A 106 -8.56 19.47 10.99
N ASP A 107 -8.30 20.72 11.40
CA ASP A 107 -7.16 21.12 12.24
C ASP A 107 -7.33 20.72 13.72
N SER A 108 -7.27 19.42 14.01
CA SER A 108 -7.28 18.92 15.38
C SER A 108 -6.02 18.08 15.66
N LYS A 109 -5.16 18.59 16.56
CA LYS A 109 -3.91 17.93 16.98
C LYS A 109 -4.11 16.50 17.50
N SER A 110 -5.26 16.21 18.13
CA SER A 110 -5.59 14.87 18.63
C SER A 110 -5.78 13.85 17.51
N LYS A 111 -6.42 14.24 16.40
CA LYS A 111 -6.62 13.38 15.23
C LYS A 111 -5.32 13.05 14.50
N TRP A 112 -4.39 14.00 14.43
CA TRP A 112 -3.06 13.76 13.86
C TRP A 112 -2.24 12.74 14.65
N ILE A 113 -2.36 12.71 15.98
CA ILE A 113 -1.69 11.70 16.83
C ILE A 113 -2.23 10.30 16.51
N THR A 114 -3.55 10.14 16.36
CA THR A 114 -4.17 8.86 15.98
C THR A 114 -3.72 8.42 14.58
N VAL A 115 -3.68 9.33 13.61
CA VAL A 115 -3.16 9.04 12.26
C VAL A 115 -1.71 8.60 12.30
N LEU A 116 -0.85 9.32 13.04
CA LEU A 116 0.57 8.98 13.18
C LEU A 116 0.76 7.61 13.84
N LEU A 117 -0.04 7.28 14.84
CA LEU A 117 -0.01 5.99 15.54
C LEU A 117 -0.45 4.84 14.63
N VAL A 118 -1.53 5.01 13.86
CA VAL A 118 -2.00 3.99 12.90
C VAL A 118 -1.02 3.83 11.74
N VAL A 119 -0.46 4.92 11.22
CA VAL A 119 0.60 4.88 10.19
C VAL A 119 1.85 4.17 10.73
N PHE A 120 2.24 4.44 11.97
CA PHE A 120 3.37 3.78 12.61
C PHE A 120 3.13 2.27 12.79
N ILE A 121 1.97 1.88 13.32
CA ILE A 121 1.59 0.46 13.46
C ILE A 121 1.55 -0.22 12.08
N GLY A 122 0.93 0.43 11.10
CA GLY A 122 0.86 -0.04 9.73
C GLY A 122 2.25 -0.23 9.11
N ALA A 123 3.16 0.73 9.31
CA ALA A 123 4.53 0.64 8.84
C ALA A 123 5.32 -0.49 9.52
N VAL A 124 5.13 -0.68 10.83
CA VAL A 124 5.75 -1.77 11.61
C VAL A 124 5.27 -3.14 11.12
N ILE A 125 3.97 -3.32 10.94
CA ILE A 125 3.39 -4.56 10.41
C ILE A 125 3.87 -4.81 8.98
N PHE A 126 3.85 -3.78 8.13
CA PHE A 126 4.28 -3.87 6.75
C PHE A 126 5.76 -4.25 6.62
N MET A 127 6.64 -3.66 7.43
CA MET A 127 8.06 -4.01 7.44
C MET A 127 8.28 -5.43 7.97
N GLY A 128 7.55 -5.86 9.02
CA GLY A 128 7.61 -7.23 9.55
C GLY A 128 7.05 -8.31 8.60
N ALA A 129 6.12 -7.94 7.71
CA ALA A 129 5.54 -8.82 6.70
C ALA A 129 6.39 -8.95 5.42
N GLY A 130 7.59 -8.36 5.38
CA GLY A 130 8.51 -8.42 4.24
C GLY A 130 8.78 -7.09 3.52
N GLY A 131 8.16 -5.98 3.97
CA GLY A 131 8.45 -4.63 3.46
C GLY A 131 9.83 -4.10 3.83
N GLY A 132 10.54 -4.75 4.77
CA GLY A 132 11.89 -4.38 5.21
C GLY A 132 12.97 -4.44 4.12
N LEU A 133 12.70 -5.11 3.00
CA LEU A 133 13.61 -5.20 1.86
C LEU A 133 13.86 -3.83 1.18
N PHE A 134 12.99 -2.83 1.43
CA PHE A 134 13.05 -1.50 0.82
C PHE A 134 14.06 -0.54 1.51
N LEU A 135 14.46 -0.78 2.76
CA LEU A 135 15.28 0.16 3.53
C LEU A 135 16.76 -0.26 3.66
N ALA A 136 17.19 -1.41 3.14
CA ALA A 136 18.55 -1.97 3.29
C ALA A 136 19.11 -1.90 4.73
N LEU A 137 18.23 -1.75 5.72
CA LEU A 137 18.60 -1.79 7.12
C LEU A 137 18.83 -3.26 7.46
N PRO A 138 19.98 -3.63 8.06
CA PRO A 138 20.24 -4.99 8.51
C PRO A 138 19.40 -5.28 9.74
N ILE A 139 18.08 -5.39 9.55
CA ILE A 139 17.11 -5.68 10.59
C ILE A 139 16.89 -7.18 10.56
N SER A 140 17.44 -7.85 11.57
CA SER A 140 17.39 -9.31 11.67
C SER A 140 15.96 -9.80 11.96
N SER A 141 15.67 -11.07 11.64
CA SER A 141 14.34 -11.66 11.86
C SER A 141 13.92 -11.67 13.33
N GLU A 142 14.90 -11.68 14.23
CA GLU A 142 14.76 -11.64 15.68
C GLU A 142 14.21 -10.28 16.13
N PHE A 143 14.63 -9.18 15.50
CA PHE A 143 14.14 -7.84 15.81
C PHE A 143 12.63 -7.69 15.54
N TRP A 144 12.16 -8.20 14.39
CA TRP A 144 10.72 -8.18 14.06
C TRP A 144 9.90 -9.07 14.98
N THR A 145 10.44 -10.22 15.35
CA THR A 145 9.81 -11.13 16.31
C THR A 145 9.64 -10.47 17.68
N ILE A 146 10.66 -9.75 18.13
CA ILE A 146 10.62 -8.99 19.39
C ILE A 146 9.57 -7.88 19.33
N ILE A 147 9.53 -7.09 18.24
CA ILE A 147 8.52 -6.02 18.10
C ILE A 147 7.09 -6.59 18.08
N PHE A 148 6.87 -7.65 17.30
CA PHE A 148 5.56 -8.31 17.23
C PHE A 148 5.12 -8.84 18.59
N PHE A 149 6.05 -9.46 19.33
CA PHE A 149 5.80 -9.95 20.68
C PHE A 149 5.48 -8.81 21.66
N VAL A 150 6.18 -7.67 21.55
CA VAL A 150 5.91 -6.46 22.36
C VAL A 150 4.53 -5.88 22.04
N ILE A 151 4.11 -5.85 20.78
CA ILE A 151 2.77 -5.38 20.38
C ILE A 151 1.69 -6.31 20.95
N ILE A 152 1.87 -7.62 20.86
CA ILE A 152 0.93 -8.59 21.46
C ILE A 152 0.85 -8.38 22.98
N LEU A 153 1.99 -8.26 23.67
CA LEU A 153 2.00 -8.00 25.11
C LEU A 153 1.29 -6.69 25.46
N ALA A 154 1.48 -5.62 24.69
CA ALA A 154 0.79 -4.35 24.90
C ALA A 154 -0.73 -4.48 24.75
N ILE A 155 -1.20 -5.22 23.73
CA ILE A 155 -2.62 -5.51 23.53
C ILE A 155 -3.18 -6.35 24.68
N VAL A 156 -2.45 -7.38 25.10
CA VAL A 156 -2.84 -8.28 26.20
C VAL A 156 -2.94 -7.51 27.52
N VAL A 157 -1.93 -6.71 27.86
CA VAL A 157 -1.92 -5.88 29.08
C VAL A 157 -3.02 -4.82 29.04
N PHE A 158 -3.26 -4.19 27.89
CA PHE A 158 -4.37 -3.24 27.74
C PHE A 158 -5.73 -3.91 27.94
N TRP A 159 -5.92 -5.13 27.41
CA TRP A 159 -7.16 -5.89 27.55
C TRP A 159 -7.39 -6.32 29.01
N PHE A 160 -6.38 -6.90 29.67
CA PHE A 160 -6.50 -7.29 31.09
C PHE A 160 -6.53 -6.10 32.05
N GLY A 161 -5.97 -4.95 31.66
CA GLY A 161 -6.01 -3.72 32.46
C GLY A 161 -7.40 -3.06 32.53
N GLN A 162 -8.31 -3.37 31.59
CA GLN A 162 -9.67 -2.83 31.61
C GLN A 162 -10.59 -3.50 32.64
N GLU A 163 -10.26 -4.69 33.12
CA GLU A 163 -11.09 -5.44 34.09
C GLU A 163 -10.75 -5.14 35.57
N GLY A 164 -9.72 -4.33 35.86
CA GLY A 164 -9.19 -4.11 37.21
C GLY A 164 -9.37 -2.72 37.84
N GLY A 165 -10.10 -1.81 37.21
CA GLY A 165 -10.12 -0.38 37.58
C GLY A 165 -11.26 0.09 38.49
N GLY A 166 -11.93 -0.78 39.24
CA GLY A 166 -13.13 -0.41 40.01
C GLY A 166 -13.28 -1.10 41.36
N ALA A 167 -12.51 -0.69 42.38
CA ALA A 167 -12.90 -0.73 43.79
C ALA A 167 -11.78 -0.19 44.70
N ALA A 168 -11.98 1.01 45.27
CA ALA A 168 -11.64 1.35 46.66
C ALA A 168 -11.78 2.87 46.88
N ALA A 169 -12.95 3.31 47.35
CA ALA A 169 -13.06 4.57 48.08
C ALA A 169 -13.26 4.21 49.56
N PRO A 170 -12.37 4.62 50.48
CA PRO A 170 -12.57 4.34 51.90
C PRO A 170 -13.63 5.29 52.48
N THR A 171 -14.55 4.66 53.18
CA THR A 171 -15.65 5.20 53.96
C THR A 171 -15.17 6.26 54.95
N LYS A 172 -15.83 7.44 54.98
CA LYS A 172 -15.65 8.43 56.03
C LYS A 172 -16.24 7.89 57.35
N GLU A 173 -15.38 7.64 58.32
CA GLU A 173 -15.77 7.31 59.68
C GLU A 173 -16.25 8.60 60.39
N LYS A 174 -17.50 8.60 60.86
CA LYS A 174 -18.02 9.56 61.83
C LYS A 174 -17.81 8.95 63.22
N THR A 175 -17.04 9.62 64.07
CA THR A 175 -17.31 9.71 65.52
C THR A 175 -16.98 11.12 65.99
#